data_AF-A0A7S2R1X6-F1
#
_entry.id   AF-A0A7S2R1X6-F1
#
_cell.length_a   1.000
_cell.length_b   1.000
_cell.length_c   1.000
_cell.angle_alpha   90.00
_cell.angle_beta   90.00
_cell.angle_gamma   90.00
#
_symmetry.space_group_name_H-M   'P 1'
#
loop_
_entity.id
_entity.type
_entity.pdbx_description
1 polymer ?
#
loop_
_entity_poly.entity_id
_entity_poly.type
_entity_poly.pdbx_seq_one_letter_code
_entity_poly.pdbx_strand_id
1 'polypeptide(L)'
;GEACRLRNIPDCEFFLNKRDYPQLKINIPKGGIPVEPYGFIFDKDDRDPDQDVDLTEEHKFNSYAPIVSFYAAQKDRFSDIPWPSSEDWEGACGLVFPQTFMHSKDDEGKAKFDSNPRDLFTE
;
A
#
# COMPACT_ATOMS: atom_id res chain seq x y z
N GLY A 1 -5.53 -22.02 -4.15
CA GLY A 1 -6.12 -20.69 -3.94
C GLY A 1 -7.55 -20.83 -3.48
N GLU A 2 -7.79 -20.83 -2.17
CA GLU A 2 -9.15 -21.00 -1.62
C GLU A 2 -10.07 -19.81 -1.92
N ALA A 3 -9.51 -18.60 -1.98
CA ALA A 3 -10.24 -17.40 -2.38
C ALA A 3 -10.85 -17.54 -3.78
N CYS A 4 -10.08 -17.99 -4.78
CA CYS A 4 -10.58 -18.25 -6.14
C CYS A 4 -11.62 -19.39 -6.22
N ARG A 5 -11.59 -20.33 -5.25
CA ARG A 5 -12.51 -21.47 -5.20
C ARG A 5 -13.83 -21.12 -4.49
N LEU A 6 -13.76 -20.26 -3.48
CA LEU A 6 -14.86 -19.99 -2.56
C LEU A 6 -15.49 -18.61 -2.76
N ARG A 7 -14.85 -17.72 -3.52
CA ARG A 7 -15.32 -16.34 -3.73
C ARG A 7 -15.32 -16.01 -5.21
N ASN A 8 -16.37 -15.32 -5.64
CA ASN A 8 -16.46 -14.72 -6.96
C ASN A 8 -15.90 -13.29 -6.87
N ILE A 9 -14.63 -13.11 -7.21
CA ILE A 9 -13.96 -11.81 -7.18
C ILE A 9 -13.88 -11.31 -8.64
N PRO A 10 -14.38 -10.11 -8.95
CA PRO A 10 -14.24 -9.54 -10.29
C PRO A 10 -12.78 -9.20 -10.61
N ASP A 11 -12.49 -9.03 -11.90
CA ASP A 11 -11.20 -8.48 -12.33
C ASP A 11 -11.05 -7.05 -11.79
N CYS A 12 -9.92 -6.80 -11.12
CA CYS A 12 -9.59 -5.51 -10.52
C CYS A 12 -8.16 -5.11 -10.89
N GLU A 13 -7.94 -3.82 -11.09
CA GLU A 13 -6.62 -3.24 -11.28
C GLU A 13 -6.25 -2.41 -10.06
N PHE A 14 -5.01 -2.54 -9.59
CA PHE A 14 -4.51 -1.81 -8.43
C PHE A 14 -3.18 -1.14 -8.78
N PHE A 15 -3.04 0.13 -8.40
CA PHE A 15 -1.76 0.82 -8.39
C PHE A 15 -1.15 0.70 -6.99
N LEU A 16 -0.23 -0.26 -6.84
CA LEU A 16 0.50 -0.47 -5.58
C LEU A 16 1.69 0.49 -5.49
N ASN A 17 1.66 1.38 -4.50
CA ASN A 17 2.84 2.11 -4.09
C ASN A 17 3.81 1.16 -3.36
N LYS A 18 5.07 1.14 -3.81
CA LYS A 18 6.15 0.35 -3.21
C LYS A 18 7.12 1.18 -2.35
N ARG A 19 6.84 2.47 -2.19
CA ARG A 19 7.63 3.37 -1.32
C ARG A 19 7.05 3.34 0.09
N ASP A 20 7.89 3.68 1.06
CA ASP A 20 7.51 3.72 2.47
C ASP A 20 6.48 4.82 2.79
N TYR A 21 6.44 5.87 1.96
CA TYR A 21 5.59 7.05 2.20
C TYR A 21 4.40 7.10 1.21
N PRO A 22 3.20 7.53 1.65
CA PRO A 22 2.03 7.68 0.77
C PRO A 22 2.23 8.74 -0.32
N GLN A 23 1.45 8.67 -1.39
CA GLN A 23 1.62 9.49 -2.59
C GLN A 23 0.59 10.62 -2.74
N LEU A 24 -0.59 10.50 -2.14
CA LEU A 24 -1.68 11.45 -2.29
C LEU A 24 -1.91 12.16 -0.96
N LYS A 25 -1.44 13.41 -0.88
CA LYS A 25 -1.59 14.27 0.30
C LYS A 25 -2.63 15.37 0.04
N ILE A 26 -3.45 15.65 1.03
CA ILE A 26 -4.48 16.69 1.01
C ILE A 26 -4.32 17.64 2.19
N ASN A 27 -4.56 18.92 1.94
CA ASN A 27 -4.59 19.94 2.98
C ASN A 27 -6.05 20.28 3.34
N ILE A 28 -6.57 19.61 4.37
CA ILE A 28 -7.94 19.82 4.86
C ILE A 28 -8.18 21.26 5.35
N PRO A 29 -7.30 21.89 6.17
CA PRO A 29 -7.48 23.28 6.59
C PRO A 29 -7.61 24.28 5.43
N LYS A 30 -6.91 24.05 4.31
CA LYS A 30 -7.00 24.86 3.08
C LYS A 30 -8.13 24.43 2.13
N GLY A 31 -9.12 23.69 2.61
CA GLY A 31 -10.30 23.29 1.83
C GLY A 31 -10.17 21.95 1.10
N GLY A 32 -9.24 21.08 1.53
CA GLY A 32 -9.06 19.74 0.95
C GLY A 32 -8.30 19.75 -0.37
N ILE A 33 -7.44 20.75 -0.60
CA ILE A 33 -6.66 20.85 -1.83
C ILE A 33 -5.52 19.81 -1.87
N PRO A 34 -5.18 19.26 -3.05
CA PRO A 34 -4.04 18.37 -3.19
C PRO A 34 -2.73 19.16 -3.09
N VAL A 35 -1.77 18.59 -2.36
CA VAL A 35 -0.47 19.20 -2.04
C VAL A 35 0.65 18.17 -2.23
N GLU A 36 1.89 18.64 -2.27
CA GLU A 36 3.08 17.79 -2.36
C GLU A 36 3.20 16.85 -1.16
N PRO A 37 3.25 15.52 -1.35
CA PRO A 37 3.43 14.55 -0.27
C PRO A 37 4.79 14.63 0.41
N TYR A 38 5.84 15.06 -0.28
CA TYR A 38 7.23 15.07 0.21
C TYR A 38 7.73 16.48 0.52
N GLY A 39 7.10 17.15 1.48
CA GLY A 39 7.49 18.49 1.93
C GLY A 39 8.95 18.60 2.40
N PHE A 40 9.53 17.51 2.93
CA PHE A 40 10.95 17.50 3.32
C PHE A 40 11.92 17.80 2.17
N ILE A 41 11.54 17.54 0.91
CA ILE A 41 12.37 17.86 -0.27
C ILE A 41 12.49 19.38 -0.45
N PHE A 42 11.54 20.13 0.11
CA PHE A 42 11.42 21.59 0.02
C PHE A 42 11.73 22.28 1.36
N ASP A 43 12.43 21.60 2.27
CA ASP A 43 12.73 22.08 3.62
C ASP A 43 11.46 22.47 4.42
N LYS A 44 10.37 21.69 4.26
CA LYS A 44 9.09 21.86 4.97
C LYS A 44 8.78 20.69 5.90
N ASP A 45 8.09 20.98 7.00
CA ASP A 45 7.60 19.92 7.91
C ASP A 45 6.26 19.34 7.39
N ASP A 46 6.29 18.09 6.93
CA ASP A 46 5.11 17.39 6.43
C ASP A 46 4.00 17.17 7.47
N ARG A 47 4.30 17.37 8.76
CA ARG A 47 3.32 17.28 9.86
C ARG A 47 2.57 18.58 10.09
N ASP A 48 3.06 19.69 9.56
CA ASP A 48 2.48 21.02 9.71
C ASP A 48 1.69 21.40 8.44
N PRO A 49 0.34 21.45 8.49
CA PRO A 49 -0.47 21.83 7.34
C PRO A 49 -0.17 23.23 6.78
N ASP A 50 0.34 24.16 7.61
CA ASP A 50 0.66 25.50 7.15
C ASP A 50 1.92 25.53 6.29
N GLN A 51 2.76 24.49 6.39
CA GLN A 51 3.99 24.33 5.62
C GLN A 51 3.84 23.46 4.37
N ASP A 52 2.64 22.94 4.09
CA ASP A 52 2.39 22.17 2.88
C ASP A 52 2.71 22.96 1.62
N VAL A 53 3.40 22.32 0.69
CA VAL A 53 3.74 22.86 -0.62
C VAL A 53 2.60 22.57 -1.58
N ASP A 54 2.05 23.62 -2.18
CA ASP A 54 0.97 23.48 -3.15
C ASP A 54 1.51 22.82 -4.44
N LEU A 55 0.71 21.92 -5.01
CA LEU A 55 0.97 21.44 -6.37
C LEU A 55 0.84 22.60 -7.37
N THR A 56 1.57 22.50 -8.48
CA THR A 56 1.35 23.42 -9.60
C THR A 56 -0.04 23.19 -10.20
N GLU A 57 -0.64 24.24 -10.78
CA GLU A 57 -2.01 24.16 -11.33
C GLU A 57 -2.19 23.05 -12.36
N GLU A 58 -1.15 22.73 -13.12
CA GLU A 58 -1.14 21.62 -14.10
C GLU A 58 -1.29 20.24 -13.47
N HIS A 59 -0.97 20.10 -12.17
CA HIS A 59 -1.05 18.86 -11.41
C HIS A 59 -2.23 18.85 -10.44
N LYS A 60 -3.11 19.87 -10.47
CA LYS A 60 -4.38 19.91 -9.74
C LYS A 60 -5.50 19.34 -10.61
N PHE A 61 -5.63 18.02 -10.59
CA PHE A 61 -6.66 17.33 -11.36
C PHE A 61 -8.00 17.30 -10.61
N ASN A 62 -9.10 17.15 -11.36
CA ASN A 62 -10.43 16.97 -10.77
C ASN A 62 -10.54 15.66 -9.96
N SER A 63 -9.77 14.65 -10.34
CA SER A 63 -9.67 13.37 -9.65
C SER A 63 -8.30 12.74 -9.89
N TYR A 64 -7.89 11.87 -8.96
CA TYR A 64 -6.65 11.11 -9.01
C TYR A 64 -6.98 9.63 -9.08
N ALA A 65 -6.11 8.85 -9.72
CA ALA A 65 -6.23 7.39 -9.68
C ALA A 65 -6.04 6.90 -8.24
N PRO A 66 -6.82 5.90 -7.78
CA PRO A 66 -6.65 5.35 -6.44
C PRO A 66 -5.30 4.63 -6.35
N ILE A 67 -4.50 5.04 -5.36
CA ILE A 67 -3.22 4.41 -5.03
C ILE A 67 -3.42 3.66 -3.71
N VAL A 68 -2.95 2.42 -3.67
CA VAL A 68 -2.91 1.65 -2.44
C VAL A 68 -1.48 1.69 -1.87
N SER A 69 -1.36 1.93 -0.56
CA SER A 69 -0.08 2.10 0.13
C SER A 69 -0.04 1.28 1.41
N PHE A 70 1.14 0.75 1.75
CA PHE A 70 1.37 0.04 3.01
C PHE A 70 1.17 0.98 4.21
N TYR A 71 1.77 2.17 4.13
CA TYR A 71 1.68 3.13 5.20
C TYR A 71 0.45 4.01 5.00
N ALA A 72 -0.48 3.95 5.95
CA ALA A 72 -1.56 4.91 6.07
C ALA A 72 -1.10 6.00 7.04
N ALA A 73 -0.73 7.16 6.50
CA ALA A 73 -0.44 8.31 7.35
C ALA A 73 -1.74 8.83 8.01
N GLN A 74 -1.64 9.92 8.80
CA GLN A 74 -2.76 10.47 9.57
C GLN A 74 -4.05 10.56 8.75
N LYS A 75 -5.18 10.18 9.39
CA LYS A 75 -6.53 10.06 8.81
C LYS A 75 -6.95 11.22 7.91
N ASP A 76 -6.51 12.44 8.24
CA ASP A 76 -6.96 13.67 7.60
C ASP A 76 -5.82 14.37 6.80
N ARG A 77 -4.78 13.62 6.41
CA ARG A 77 -3.63 14.16 5.66
C ARG A 77 -3.39 13.47 4.32
N PHE A 78 -3.70 12.18 4.23
CA PHE A 78 -3.42 11.38 3.04
C PHE A 78 -4.67 10.62 2.58
N SER A 79 -4.77 10.41 1.28
CA SER A 79 -5.91 9.77 0.62
C SER A 79 -5.58 8.45 -0.06
N ASP A 80 -4.34 7.98 0.04
CA ASP A 80 -3.97 6.61 -0.30
C ASP A 80 -4.84 5.60 0.47
N ILE A 81 -5.21 4.51 -0.20
CA ILE A 81 -5.99 3.44 0.39
C ILE A 81 -5.03 2.52 1.17
N PRO A 82 -5.24 2.32 2.48
CA PRO A 82 -4.41 1.41 3.27
C PRO A 82 -4.45 -0.01 2.71
N TRP A 83 -3.29 -0.64 2.55
CA TRP A 83 -3.18 -2.01 2.07
C TRP A 83 -2.27 -2.83 2.98
N PRO A 84 -2.71 -4.01 3.46
CA PRO A 84 -1.89 -4.85 4.32
C PRO A 84 -0.58 -5.26 3.63
N SER A 85 0.54 -5.06 4.32
CA SER A 85 1.84 -5.53 3.86
C SER A 85 2.06 -7.02 4.15
N SER A 86 3.15 -7.56 3.62
CA SER A 86 3.65 -8.87 4.01
C SER A 86 4.01 -8.94 5.49
N GLU A 87 4.47 -7.84 6.09
CA GLU A 87 4.80 -7.78 7.52
C GLU A 87 3.53 -7.81 8.39
N ASP A 88 2.46 -7.13 7.95
CA ASP A 88 1.15 -7.22 8.62
C ASP A 88 0.59 -8.64 8.59
N TRP A 89 0.76 -9.33 7.45
CA TRP A 89 0.40 -10.74 7.33
C TRP A 89 1.23 -11.60 8.28
N GLU A 90 2.55 -11.45 8.26
CA GLU A 90 3.49 -12.17 9.12
C GLU A 90 3.15 -11.97 10.60
N GLY A 91 2.93 -10.73 11.04
CA GLY A 91 2.53 -10.42 12.42
C GLY A 91 1.18 -11.02 12.80
N ALA A 92 0.22 -11.07 11.87
CA ALA A 92 -1.11 -11.61 12.15
C ALA A 92 -1.16 -13.15 12.22
N CYS A 93 -0.32 -13.85 11.46
CA CYS A 93 -0.38 -15.30 11.35
C CYS A 93 0.84 -16.07 11.91
N GLY A 94 1.94 -15.39 12.23
CA GLY A 94 3.19 -16.01 12.64
C GLY A 94 3.94 -16.74 11.52
N LEU A 95 3.46 -16.63 10.27
CA LEU A 95 4.04 -17.28 9.10
C LEU A 95 4.69 -16.22 8.22
N VAL A 96 5.97 -16.39 7.93
CA VAL A 96 6.66 -15.58 6.92
C VAL A 96 6.18 -16.03 5.54
N PHE A 97 5.34 -15.22 4.90
CA PHE A 97 4.83 -15.50 3.56
C PHE A 97 6.00 -15.47 2.55
N PRO A 98 6.09 -16.42 1.60
CA PRO A 98 7.37 -16.87 1.06
C PRO A 98 8.09 -15.83 0.20
N GLN A 99 9.43 -15.83 0.28
CA GLN A 99 10.32 -14.94 -0.48
C GLN A 99 10.37 -15.22 -1.99
N THR A 100 9.84 -16.35 -2.46
CA THR A 100 9.87 -16.75 -3.86
C THR A 100 8.55 -17.41 -4.27
N PHE A 101 7.58 -16.61 -4.67
CA PHE A 101 6.39 -17.12 -5.37
C PHE A 101 6.76 -17.59 -6.80
N MET A 102 7.58 -18.65 -6.91
CA MET A 102 7.57 -19.46 -8.13
C MET A 102 6.40 -20.44 -8.03
N HIS A 103 5.27 -20.06 -8.62
CA HIS A 103 4.13 -20.96 -8.74
C HIS A 103 4.52 -22.17 -9.58
N SER A 104 4.83 -23.29 -8.94
CA SER A 104 4.89 -24.60 -9.58
C SER A 104 3.68 -25.41 -9.18
N LYS A 105 3.17 -26.20 -10.14
CA LYS A 105 2.10 -27.15 -9.91
C LYS A 105 2.70 -28.56 -9.91
N ASP A 106 2.20 -29.44 -9.06
CA ASP A 106 2.50 -30.86 -9.17
C ASP A 106 1.75 -31.49 -10.36
N ASP A 107 2.00 -32.77 -10.62
CA ASP A 107 1.35 -33.54 -11.71
C ASP A 107 -0.18 -33.63 -11.54
N GLU A 108 -0.71 -33.35 -10.34
CA GLU A 108 -2.14 -33.31 -10.02
C GLU A 108 -2.73 -31.89 -10.11
N GLY A 109 -1.92 -30.89 -10.49
CA GLY A 109 -2.34 -29.49 -10.60
C GLY A 109 -2.48 -28.74 -9.28
N LYS A 110 -2.06 -29.33 -8.14
CA LYS A 110 -2.02 -28.66 -6.85
C LYS A 110 -0.78 -27.76 -6.74
N ALA A 111 -0.88 -26.74 -5.90
CA ALA A 111 0.26 -25.86 -5.61
C ALA A 111 1.36 -26.65 -4.91
N LYS A 112 2.55 -26.68 -5.51
CA LYS A 112 3.75 -27.27 -4.93
C LYS A 112 4.48 -26.20 -4.13
N PHE A 113 4.74 -26.49 -2.85
CA PHE A 113 5.53 -25.65 -1.96
C PHE A 113 6.88 -26.32 -1.73
N ASP A 114 7.97 -25.64 -2.10
CA ASP A 114 9.32 -26.21 -2.00
C ASP A 114 9.84 -26.26 -0.56
N SER A 115 9.22 -25.53 0.38
CA SER A 115 9.51 -25.55 1.80
C SER A 115 8.31 -25.13 2.64
N ASN A 116 8.26 -25.55 3.91
CA ASN A 116 7.32 -24.97 4.87
C ASN A 116 7.63 -23.47 5.04
N PRO A 117 6.61 -22.60 5.14
CA PRO A 117 6.81 -21.21 5.55
C PRO A 117 7.63 -21.18 6.84
N ARG A 118 8.58 -20.25 6.93
CA ARG A 118 9.37 -20.07 8.15
C ARG A 118 8.43 -19.61 9.28
N ASP A 119 8.53 -20.27 10.43
CA ASP A 119 7.80 -19.89 11.65
C ASP A 119 8.57 -18.77 12.36
N LEU A 120 7.88 -17.66 12.60
CA LEU A 120 8.43 -16.45 13.21
C LEU A 120 8.90 -16.68 14.65
N PHE A 121 8.30 -17.63 15.37
CA PHE A 121 8.50 -17.83 16.81
C PHE A 121 9.51 -18.93 17.14
N THR A 122 10.29 -19.39 16.15
CA THR A 122 11.21 -20.54 16.30
C THR A 122 12.69 -20.19 16.22
N GLU A 123 13.07 -18.93 16.44
CA GLU A 123 14.45 -18.58 16.81
C GLU A 123 14.69 -18.69 18.32
#